data_AF-A0AAN2CA82-F1
#
_entry.id   AF-A0AAN2CA82-F1
#
_cell.length_a   1.000
_cell.length_b   1.000
_cell.length_c   1.000
_cell.angle_alpha   90.00
_cell.angle_beta   90.00
_cell.angle_gamma   90.00
#
_symmetry.space_group_name_H-M   'P 1'
#
loop_
_entity.id
_entity.type
_entity.pdbx_description
1 polymer ?
#
loop_
_entity_poly.entity_id
_entity_poly.type
_entity_poly.pdbx_seq_one_letter_code
_entity_poly.pdbx_strand_id
1 'polypeptide(L)'
;MVEAATLREALERWFGFPSFRPSQEAIVRDVLDGRDVFALLPTGGGKSLCYQLPAVLTDGLTVVVSPLIALMKDQVDALDTAGIPATSLNSSLEYSDLRRRLDGLERGAYRLLYVAPERLTLPGFVDDLERWGIARVVVDEAHCISEWGHDFRPEYRRIAPLRDRFPDVPFCAFTATATARVRDDVVAQLGLRRPAVHVASFDRPNLTYRVMHGTRGIDELVRWLRTRPDDDAGIVYAGSRANTEKLADALSAAGIPAVAYHAGLDPALRSKRQEAFIRDDVRVVCATIAFGMGIDKSNVRFVVHYDVPRSLEGYYQETGRAGRDGLPAECAWFFAYGDVARAERFVDEKPESERPAARAQLERIVRYAYSNGCRRRELLGYFGEEYPLERCGACDNCLQPRASFDATVDAQKLLSCVYRIREAHGYGVGIAHVVDVLVGAKTEKIERWYHDRLSTYGIGKDRDRRAWRHLADELMRLGLLAQDAARHNVVTLTAAGRRALAERTAIEVREAVAAVAGGKARRAPAAVDEEYDREMFAVLRALRREIAEERDVPPYVVFSDAVLRAMAREHPRTPAQLRAISGVGEKKLADFGARFLAAIAESHVRD
;
A
#
# COMPACT_ATOMS: atom_id res chain seq x y z
N MET A 1 20.77 -30.42 10.03
CA MET A 1 21.07 -29.25 9.20
C MET A 1 20.81 -29.63 7.75
N VAL A 2 19.90 -28.94 7.06
CA VAL A 2 19.65 -29.15 5.64
C VAL A 2 20.77 -28.47 4.85
N GLU A 3 21.40 -29.16 3.89
CA GLU A 3 22.50 -28.59 3.10
C GLU A 3 22.02 -27.45 2.19
N ALA A 4 22.93 -26.55 1.80
CA ALA A 4 22.59 -25.40 0.96
C ALA A 4 22.08 -25.78 -0.44
N ALA A 5 22.64 -26.84 -1.02
CA ALA A 5 22.20 -27.38 -2.32
C ALA A 5 20.74 -27.86 -2.25
N THR A 6 20.36 -28.53 -1.15
CA THR A 6 19.00 -29.03 -0.94
C THR A 6 17.97 -27.91 -0.77
N LEU A 7 18.35 -26.77 -0.18
CA LEU A 7 17.45 -25.62 -0.06
C LEU A 7 17.15 -24.95 -1.40
N ARG A 8 18.17 -24.79 -2.24
CA ARG A 8 18.00 -24.20 -3.57
C ARG A 8 17.20 -25.12 -4.48
N GLU A 9 17.49 -26.43 -4.47
CA GLU A 9 16.72 -27.42 -5.21
C GLU A 9 15.25 -27.43 -4.80
N ALA A 10 14.95 -27.37 -3.51
CA ALA A 10 13.58 -27.31 -3.01
C ALA A 10 12.87 -25.99 -3.39
N LEU A 11 13.58 -24.87 -3.30
CA LEU A 11 13.08 -23.57 -3.74
C LEU A 11 12.72 -23.59 -5.24
N GLU A 12 13.62 -24.08 -6.07
CA GLU A 12 13.42 -24.20 -7.51
C GLU A 12 12.28 -25.16 -7.81
N ARG A 13 12.23 -26.33 -7.17
CA ARG A 13 11.23 -27.38 -7.39
C ARG A 13 9.81 -26.91 -7.09
N TRP A 14 9.57 -26.43 -5.88
CA TRP A 14 8.23 -26.14 -5.38
C TRP A 14 7.74 -24.76 -5.79
N PHE A 15 8.62 -23.76 -5.76
CA PHE A 15 8.24 -22.36 -5.97
C PHE A 15 8.73 -21.80 -7.32
N GLY A 16 9.61 -22.50 -8.02
CA GLY A 16 10.10 -22.07 -9.33
C GLY A 16 11.14 -20.96 -9.29
N PHE A 17 11.69 -20.61 -8.12
CA PHE A 17 12.65 -19.50 -8.00
C PHE A 17 14.11 -20.00 -8.06
N PRO A 18 14.96 -19.40 -8.92
CA PRO A 18 16.35 -19.84 -9.09
C PRO A 18 17.27 -19.43 -7.93
N SER A 19 16.84 -18.49 -7.09
CA SER A 19 17.61 -17.96 -5.97
C SER A 19 16.71 -17.29 -4.93
N PHE A 20 17.18 -17.26 -3.69
CA PHE A 20 16.57 -16.47 -2.63
C PHE A 20 16.74 -14.96 -2.88
N ARG A 21 15.77 -14.16 -2.42
CA ARG A 21 15.95 -12.72 -2.25
C ARG A 21 16.80 -12.43 -1.01
N PRO A 22 17.34 -11.20 -0.88
CA PRO A 22 18.09 -10.82 0.31
C PRO A 22 17.36 -11.17 1.61
N SER A 23 18.12 -11.70 2.59
CA SER A 23 17.67 -12.16 3.91
C SER A 23 16.77 -13.41 3.94
N GLN A 24 16.13 -13.82 2.85
CA GLN A 24 15.21 -14.98 2.88
C GLN A 24 15.91 -16.28 3.28
N GLU A 25 17.09 -16.56 2.69
CA GLU A 25 17.81 -17.80 2.98
C GLU A 25 18.22 -17.90 4.46
N ALA A 26 18.71 -16.79 5.02
CA ALA A 26 19.11 -16.72 6.43
C ALA A 26 17.92 -16.99 7.35
N ILE A 27 16.76 -16.40 7.06
CA ILE A 27 15.51 -16.65 7.80
C ILE A 27 15.11 -18.12 7.69
N VAL A 28 15.06 -18.67 6.47
CA VAL A 28 14.69 -20.08 6.23
C VAL A 28 15.58 -21.02 7.04
N ARG A 29 16.89 -20.76 7.10
CA ARG A 29 17.84 -21.55 7.89
C ARG A 29 17.53 -21.48 9.38
N ASP A 30 17.37 -20.28 9.95
CA ASP A 30 17.01 -20.15 11.37
C ASP A 30 15.68 -20.85 11.71
N VAL A 31 14.68 -20.79 10.81
CA VAL A 31 13.39 -21.47 10.96
C VAL A 31 13.54 -23.01 10.90
N LEU A 32 14.44 -23.52 10.06
CA LEU A 32 14.76 -24.95 9.94
C LEU A 32 15.58 -25.47 11.12
N ASP A 33 16.42 -24.62 11.71
CA ASP A 33 17.22 -24.93 12.90
C ASP A 33 16.39 -24.91 14.20
N GLY A 34 15.06 -24.71 14.09
CA GLY A 34 14.15 -24.75 15.24
C GLY A 34 14.27 -23.54 16.15
N ARG A 35 14.81 -22.41 15.65
CA ARG A 35 14.92 -21.18 16.42
C ARG A 35 13.61 -20.40 16.36
N ASP A 36 13.33 -19.65 17.42
CA ASP A 36 12.35 -18.58 17.33
C ASP A 36 12.87 -17.50 16.37
N VAL A 37 11.95 -16.90 15.62
CA VAL A 37 12.29 -15.90 14.59
C VAL A 37 11.39 -14.70 14.73
N PHE A 38 11.98 -13.51 14.63
CA PHE A 38 11.25 -12.29 14.27
C PHE A 38 11.77 -11.82 12.91
N ALA A 39 10.88 -11.68 11.95
CA ALA A 39 11.21 -11.37 10.57
C ALA A 39 10.36 -10.20 10.06
N LEU A 40 11.02 -9.04 9.91
CA LEU A 40 10.46 -7.83 9.33
C LEU A 40 10.90 -7.74 7.87
N LEU A 41 9.99 -8.01 6.94
CA LEU A 41 10.24 -7.90 5.49
C LEU A 41 9.14 -7.08 4.84
N PRO A 42 9.47 -6.15 3.93
CA PRO A 42 8.47 -5.29 3.30
C PRO A 42 7.38 -6.08 2.56
N THR A 43 6.27 -5.43 2.26
CA THR A 43 5.25 -6.01 1.38
C THR A 43 5.89 -6.39 0.05
N GLY A 44 5.59 -7.59 -0.43
CA GLY A 44 6.22 -8.15 -1.62
C GLY A 44 7.66 -8.65 -1.38
N GLY A 45 8.23 -8.58 -0.18
CA GLY A 45 9.57 -9.11 0.15
C GLY A 45 9.66 -10.64 0.22
N GLY A 46 8.55 -11.35 0.02
CA GLY A 46 8.49 -12.82 0.03
C GLY A 46 8.50 -13.43 1.44
N LYS A 47 7.74 -12.84 2.38
CA LYS A 47 7.57 -13.34 3.76
C LYS A 47 7.06 -14.77 3.80
N SER A 48 6.05 -15.09 2.99
CA SER A 48 5.39 -16.40 3.02
C SER A 48 6.35 -17.54 2.73
N LEU A 49 7.27 -17.34 1.78
CA LEU A 49 8.31 -18.32 1.44
C LEU A 49 9.16 -18.71 2.66
N CYS A 50 9.45 -17.76 3.55
CA CYS A 50 10.32 -17.98 4.70
C CYS A 50 9.76 -18.97 5.72
N TYR A 51 8.45 -19.24 5.72
CA TYR A 51 7.83 -20.27 6.55
C TYR A 51 7.20 -21.41 5.74
N GLN A 52 6.80 -21.16 4.49
CA GLN A 52 6.26 -22.19 3.60
C GLN A 52 7.33 -23.19 3.15
N LEU A 53 8.52 -22.73 2.77
CA LEU A 53 9.59 -23.63 2.36
C LEU A 53 10.03 -24.55 3.51
N PRO A 54 10.28 -24.04 4.75
CA PRO A 54 10.51 -24.91 5.89
C PRO A 54 9.40 -25.91 6.16
N ALA A 55 8.13 -25.51 6.04
CA ALA A 55 6.99 -26.41 6.27
C ALA A 55 6.93 -27.60 5.31
N VAL A 56 7.47 -27.46 4.09
CA VAL A 56 7.55 -28.55 3.11
C VAL A 56 8.78 -29.44 3.35
N LEU A 57 9.83 -28.89 3.96
CA LEU A 57 11.10 -29.57 4.20
C LEU A 57 11.16 -30.31 5.55
N THR A 58 10.24 -30.01 6.47
CA THR A 58 10.18 -30.63 7.79
C THR A 58 8.90 -31.43 7.97
N ASP A 59 8.96 -32.49 8.77
CA ASP A 59 7.75 -33.19 9.20
C ASP A 59 6.98 -32.42 10.28
N GLY A 60 5.71 -32.80 10.43
CA GLY A 60 4.75 -32.15 11.33
C GLY A 60 4.03 -30.94 10.71
N LEU A 61 3.06 -30.41 11.44
CA LEU A 61 2.16 -29.37 10.96
C LEU A 61 2.71 -27.96 11.28
N THR A 62 2.81 -27.09 10.29
CA THR A 62 3.05 -25.65 10.52
C THR A 62 1.72 -24.92 10.64
N VAL A 63 1.45 -24.32 11.79
CA VAL A 63 0.24 -23.52 12.04
C VAL A 63 0.54 -22.06 11.78
N VAL A 64 -0.20 -21.43 10.87
CA VAL A 64 -0.06 -20.02 10.51
C VAL A 64 -1.26 -19.25 11.03
N VAL A 65 -1.06 -18.43 12.06
CA VAL A 65 -2.07 -17.51 12.57
C VAL A 65 -2.05 -16.24 11.72
N SER A 66 -3.17 -15.93 11.09
CA SER A 66 -3.31 -14.76 10.19
C SER A 66 -4.61 -14.01 10.52
N PRO A 67 -4.69 -12.68 10.38
CA PRO A 67 -5.87 -11.94 10.81
C PRO A 67 -7.01 -11.99 9.80
N LEU A 68 -6.77 -12.47 8.57
CA LEU A 68 -7.66 -12.21 7.44
C LEU A 68 -7.95 -13.48 6.65
N ILE A 69 -9.23 -13.86 6.66
CA ILE A 69 -9.75 -15.04 5.97
C ILE A 69 -9.44 -15.01 4.46
N ALA A 70 -9.57 -13.85 3.81
CA ALA A 70 -9.28 -13.71 2.38
C ALA A 70 -7.80 -14.02 2.06
N LEU A 71 -6.88 -13.53 2.90
CA LEU A 71 -5.46 -13.81 2.73
C LEU A 71 -5.16 -15.31 2.93
N MET A 72 -5.80 -15.96 3.90
CA MET A 72 -5.65 -17.40 4.10
C MET A 72 -6.08 -18.19 2.85
N LYS A 73 -7.20 -17.82 2.23
CA LYS A 73 -7.68 -18.46 1.00
C LYS A 73 -6.65 -18.28 -0.12
N ASP A 74 -6.21 -17.05 -0.38
CA ASP A 74 -5.22 -16.75 -1.43
C ASP A 74 -3.92 -17.57 -1.23
N GLN A 75 -3.44 -17.71 0.02
CA GLN A 75 -2.25 -18.51 0.32
C GLN A 75 -2.49 -20.01 0.10
N VAL A 76 -3.65 -20.54 0.52
CA VAL A 76 -3.99 -21.96 0.31
C VAL A 76 -4.12 -22.29 -1.17
N ASP A 77 -4.80 -21.45 -1.95
CA ASP A 77 -4.98 -21.65 -3.40
C ASP A 77 -3.62 -21.61 -4.14
N ALA A 78 -2.72 -20.72 -3.72
CA ALA A 78 -1.36 -20.65 -4.27
C ALA A 78 -0.51 -21.89 -3.92
N LEU A 79 -0.63 -22.40 -2.69
CA LEU A 79 0.07 -23.61 -2.25
C LEU A 79 -0.47 -24.86 -2.94
N ASP A 80 -1.79 -24.99 -3.10
CA ASP A 80 -2.43 -26.10 -3.82
C ASP A 80 -1.99 -26.13 -5.29
N THR A 81 -1.95 -24.96 -5.96
CA THR A 81 -1.43 -24.84 -7.33
C THR A 81 0.06 -25.21 -7.42
N ALA A 82 0.84 -24.98 -6.35
CA ALA A 82 2.23 -25.42 -6.26
C ALA A 82 2.38 -26.91 -5.91
N GLY A 83 1.28 -27.61 -5.61
CA GLY A 83 1.26 -29.01 -5.18
C GLY A 83 1.62 -29.22 -3.71
N ILE A 84 1.55 -28.16 -2.88
CA ILE A 84 1.86 -28.20 -1.46
C ILE A 84 0.55 -28.39 -0.67
N PRO A 85 0.39 -29.49 0.10
CA PRO A 85 -0.81 -29.72 0.88
C PRO A 85 -0.98 -28.69 2.00
N ALA A 86 -1.94 -27.79 1.84
CA ALA A 86 -2.28 -26.75 2.81
C ALA A 86 -3.80 -26.66 3.00
N THR A 87 -4.22 -26.16 4.16
CA THR A 87 -5.63 -25.91 4.43
C THR A 87 -5.81 -24.68 5.32
N SER A 88 -7.05 -24.23 5.47
CA SER A 88 -7.42 -23.16 6.39
C SER A 88 -8.64 -23.54 7.23
N LEU A 89 -8.70 -23.04 8.47
CA LEU A 89 -9.87 -23.15 9.35
C LEU A 89 -10.34 -21.75 9.75
N ASN A 90 -11.57 -21.40 9.35
CA ASN A 90 -12.18 -20.11 9.65
C ASN A 90 -13.71 -20.25 9.77
N SER A 91 -14.39 -19.16 10.13
CA SER A 91 -15.84 -19.14 10.37
C SER A 91 -16.70 -19.12 9.12
N SER A 92 -16.14 -18.93 7.93
CA SER A 92 -16.90 -18.88 6.66
C SER A 92 -17.00 -20.22 5.95
N LEU A 93 -16.46 -21.30 6.51
CA LEU A 93 -16.52 -22.63 5.90
C LEU A 93 -17.88 -23.29 6.14
N GLU A 94 -18.42 -23.92 5.10
CA GLU A 94 -19.56 -24.83 5.21
C GLU A 94 -19.19 -26.06 6.05
N TYR A 95 -20.19 -26.66 6.70
CA TYR A 95 -19.97 -27.77 7.64
C TYR A 95 -19.30 -28.99 6.99
N SER A 96 -19.67 -29.32 5.75
CA SER A 96 -19.08 -30.43 4.99
C SER A 96 -17.59 -30.21 4.69
N ASP A 97 -17.21 -28.99 4.34
CA ASP A 97 -15.82 -28.63 4.07
C ASP A 97 -14.99 -28.57 5.33
N LEU A 98 -15.57 -28.01 6.41
CA LEU A 98 -14.94 -28.03 7.72
C LEU A 98 -14.59 -29.46 8.15
N ARG A 99 -15.57 -30.38 8.07
CA ARG A 99 -15.37 -31.79 8.44
C ARG A 99 -14.29 -32.46 7.60
N ARG A 100 -14.32 -32.27 6.28
CA ARG A 100 -13.31 -32.81 5.36
C ARG A 100 -11.89 -32.33 5.69
N ARG A 101 -11.75 -31.05 6.05
CA ARG A 101 -10.47 -30.44 6.43
C ARG A 101 -9.98 -30.98 7.77
N LEU A 102 -10.86 -31.11 8.76
CA LEU A 102 -10.54 -31.72 10.05
C LEU A 102 -10.09 -33.18 9.87
N ASP A 103 -10.83 -34.00 9.10
CA ASP A 103 -10.45 -35.39 8.82
C ASP A 103 -9.07 -35.48 8.12
N GLY A 104 -8.72 -34.50 7.29
CA GLY A 104 -7.40 -34.43 6.67
C GLY A 104 -6.29 -34.06 7.67
N LEU A 105 -6.56 -33.18 8.63
CA LEU A 105 -5.62 -32.84 9.72
C LEU A 105 -5.37 -34.05 10.62
N GLU A 106 -6.42 -34.78 10.98
CA GLU A 106 -6.35 -36.02 11.75
C GLU A 106 -5.47 -37.10 11.11
N ARG A 107 -5.46 -37.16 9.78
CA ARG A 107 -4.64 -38.11 9.01
C ARG A 107 -3.24 -37.58 8.66
N GLY A 108 -2.88 -36.36 9.07
CA GLY A 108 -1.61 -35.73 8.72
C GLY A 108 -1.47 -35.41 7.23
N ALA A 109 -2.57 -35.13 6.53
CA ALA A 109 -2.58 -34.89 5.08
C ALA A 109 -2.05 -33.49 4.68
N TYR A 110 -1.88 -32.58 5.63
CA TYR A 110 -1.49 -31.19 5.38
C TYR A 110 -0.14 -30.85 6.03
N ARG A 111 0.65 -30.01 5.35
CA ARG A 111 1.89 -29.43 5.88
C ARG A 111 1.67 -28.06 6.50
N LEU A 112 0.67 -27.31 6.03
CA LEU A 112 0.30 -25.99 6.54
C LEU A 112 -1.18 -25.91 6.91
N LEU A 113 -1.44 -25.29 8.06
CA LEU A 113 -2.78 -24.95 8.53
C LEU A 113 -2.85 -23.44 8.80
N TYR A 114 -3.64 -22.70 8.02
CA TYR A 114 -3.94 -21.30 8.26
C TYR A 114 -5.15 -21.16 9.20
N VAL A 115 -5.03 -20.35 10.26
CA VAL A 115 -6.08 -20.17 11.27
C VAL A 115 -6.27 -18.71 11.63
N ALA A 116 -7.52 -18.33 11.91
CA ALA A 116 -7.85 -17.03 12.49
C ALA A 116 -7.53 -17.03 14.00
N PRO A 117 -7.07 -15.91 14.59
CA PRO A 117 -6.69 -15.86 16.01
C PRO A 117 -7.85 -16.21 16.95
N GLU A 118 -9.10 -15.93 16.57
CA GLU A 118 -10.30 -16.26 17.35
C GLU A 118 -10.48 -17.77 17.51
N ARG A 119 -9.97 -18.60 16.60
CA ARG A 119 -10.04 -20.07 16.70
C ARG A 119 -9.19 -20.63 17.83
N LEU A 120 -8.11 -19.93 18.21
CA LEU A 120 -7.29 -20.30 19.36
C LEU A 120 -8.04 -20.22 20.69
N THR A 121 -9.19 -19.52 20.72
CA THR A 121 -10.04 -19.41 21.92
C THR A 121 -11.11 -20.50 22.02
N LEU A 122 -11.28 -21.32 20.99
CA LEU A 122 -12.28 -22.38 21.02
C LEU A 122 -11.83 -23.50 21.97
N PRO A 123 -12.74 -24.02 22.83
CA PRO A 123 -12.45 -25.18 23.65
C PRO A 123 -12.00 -26.38 22.81
N GLY A 124 -10.96 -27.09 23.26
CA GLY A 124 -10.43 -28.27 22.58
C GLY A 124 -9.50 -27.98 21.39
N PHE A 125 -9.50 -26.77 20.82
CA PHE A 125 -8.68 -26.49 19.63
C PHE A 125 -7.17 -26.63 19.90
N VAL A 126 -6.72 -26.22 21.08
CA VAL A 126 -5.32 -26.38 21.49
C VAL A 126 -4.95 -27.86 21.67
N ASP A 127 -5.89 -28.68 22.17
CA ASP A 127 -5.71 -30.13 22.29
C ASP A 127 -5.64 -30.79 20.91
N ASP A 128 -6.45 -30.30 19.96
CA ASP A 128 -6.40 -30.75 18.57
C ASP A 128 -5.06 -30.43 17.90
N LEU A 129 -4.49 -29.23 18.14
CA LEU A 129 -3.16 -28.89 17.64
C LEU A 129 -2.09 -29.88 18.14
N GLU A 130 -2.15 -30.27 19.41
CA GLU A 130 -1.23 -31.27 19.96
C GLU A 130 -1.40 -32.63 19.28
N ARG A 131 -2.65 -33.08 19.09
CA ARG A 131 -2.98 -34.34 18.40
C ARG A 131 -2.50 -34.36 16.95
N TRP A 132 -2.58 -33.23 16.25
CA TRP A 132 -2.13 -33.10 14.86
C TRP A 132 -0.60 -32.99 14.72
N GLY A 133 0.16 -32.93 15.82
CA GLY A 133 1.62 -32.93 15.78
C GLY A 133 2.19 -31.64 15.19
N ILE A 134 1.91 -30.50 15.81
CA ILE A 134 2.49 -29.23 15.37
C ILE A 134 4.02 -29.21 15.48
N ALA A 135 4.67 -28.76 14.41
CA ALA A 135 6.11 -28.58 14.35
C ALA A 135 6.52 -27.12 14.53
N ARG A 136 5.61 -26.17 14.28
CA ARG A 136 5.90 -24.73 14.31
C ARG A 136 4.64 -23.89 14.42
N VAL A 137 4.73 -22.78 15.14
CA VAL A 137 3.73 -21.71 15.13
C VAL A 137 4.28 -20.50 14.39
N VAL A 138 3.56 -20.05 13.38
CA VAL A 138 3.86 -18.86 12.59
C VAL A 138 2.79 -17.82 12.91
N VAL A 139 3.21 -16.62 13.24
CA VAL A 139 2.34 -15.46 13.46
C VAL A 139 2.55 -14.50 12.31
N ASP A 140 1.61 -14.47 11.37
CA ASP A 140 1.61 -13.52 10.27
C ASP A 140 0.94 -12.20 10.69
N GLU A 141 1.38 -11.11 10.10
CA GLU A 141 1.05 -9.75 10.53
C GLU A 141 1.22 -9.54 12.04
N ALA A 142 2.35 -10.00 12.58
CA ALA A 142 2.62 -10.03 14.02
C ALA A 142 2.52 -8.66 14.70
N HIS A 143 2.62 -7.55 13.96
CA HIS A 143 2.41 -6.20 14.48
C HIS A 143 1.02 -6.00 15.10
N CYS A 144 0.01 -6.82 14.75
CA CYS A 144 -1.33 -6.75 15.32
C CYS A 144 -1.38 -7.05 16.83
N ILE A 145 -0.38 -7.71 17.41
CA ILE A 145 -0.35 -7.97 18.86
C ILE A 145 0.00 -6.70 19.67
N SER A 146 0.63 -5.72 19.05
CA SER A 146 1.13 -4.51 19.71
C SER A 146 0.11 -3.38 19.64
N GLU A 147 -0.19 -2.77 20.79
CA GLU A 147 -1.02 -1.55 20.86
C GLU A 147 -0.36 -0.34 20.19
N TRP A 148 0.97 -0.39 20.02
CA TRP A 148 1.75 0.61 19.28
C TRP A 148 1.76 0.34 17.77
N GLY A 149 1.19 -0.79 17.33
CA GLY A 149 0.94 -1.11 15.94
C GLY A 149 -0.21 -0.29 15.35
N HIS A 150 -0.27 -0.23 14.02
CA HIS A 150 -1.30 0.53 13.31
C HIS A 150 -2.64 -0.21 13.16
N ASP A 151 -2.68 -1.53 13.45
CA ASP A 151 -3.87 -2.40 13.40
C ASP A 151 -3.89 -3.38 14.60
N PHE A 152 -3.98 -2.84 15.82
CA PHE A 152 -4.00 -3.64 17.05
C PHE A 152 -5.25 -4.55 17.12
N ARG A 153 -5.02 -5.84 17.44
CA ARG A 153 -6.05 -6.88 17.59
C ARG A 153 -5.86 -7.62 18.92
N PRO A 154 -6.73 -7.40 19.92
CA PRO A 154 -6.62 -8.04 21.24
C PRO A 154 -6.53 -9.57 21.19
N GLU A 155 -7.14 -10.20 20.19
CA GLU A 155 -7.19 -11.65 19.99
C GLU A 155 -5.81 -12.26 19.75
N TYR A 156 -4.86 -11.50 19.19
CA TYR A 156 -3.47 -11.95 19.00
C TYR A 156 -2.76 -12.25 20.33
N ARG A 157 -3.18 -11.63 21.44
CA ARG A 157 -2.62 -11.94 22.77
C ARG A 157 -2.92 -13.37 23.22
N ARG A 158 -3.88 -14.06 22.57
CA ARG A 158 -4.21 -15.47 22.81
C ARG A 158 -3.21 -16.44 22.20
N ILE A 159 -2.25 -15.96 21.41
CA ILE A 159 -1.16 -16.77 20.87
C ILE A 159 -0.13 -17.07 21.96
N ALA A 160 0.14 -16.10 22.85
CA ALA A 160 1.19 -16.24 23.87
C ALA A 160 1.01 -17.46 24.79
N PRO A 161 -0.21 -17.79 25.29
CA PRO A 161 -0.43 -19.00 26.09
C PRO A 161 -0.11 -20.32 25.38
N LEU A 162 -0.11 -20.37 24.03
CA LEU A 162 0.32 -21.58 23.31
C LEU A 162 1.76 -21.94 23.62
N ARG A 163 2.59 -20.96 24.01
CA ARG A 163 3.98 -21.18 24.38
C ARG A 163 4.15 -22.03 25.62
N ASP A 164 3.21 -21.94 26.56
CA ASP A 164 3.23 -22.75 27.78
C ASP A 164 2.81 -24.19 27.48
N ARG A 165 1.90 -24.39 26.51
CA ARG A 165 1.47 -25.72 26.05
C ARG A 165 2.52 -26.40 25.18
N PHE A 166 3.24 -25.63 24.35
CA PHE A 166 4.19 -26.12 23.37
C PHE A 166 5.58 -25.50 23.57
N PRO A 167 6.28 -25.83 24.68
CA PRO A 167 7.53 -25.16 25.06
C PRO A 167 8.69 -25.40 24.10
N ASP A 168 8.69 -26.53 23.37
CA ASP A 168 9.75 -26.93 22.44
C ASP A 168 9.43 -26.58 20.97
N VAL A 169 8.22 -26.06 20.71
CA VAL A 169 7.79 -25.68 19.37
C VAL A 169 8.29 -24.25 19.06
N PRO A 170 9.01 -24.03 17.94
CA PRO A 170 9.47 -22.70 17.56
C PRO A 170 8.34 -21.78 17.15
N PHE A 171 8.43 -20.52 17.57
CA PHE A 171 7.50 -19.44 17.22
C PHE A 171 8.18 -18.45 16.27
N CYS A 172 7.56 -18.22 15.12
CA CYS A 172 8.07 -17.34 14.08
C CYS A 172 7.10 -16.19 13.82
N ALA A 173 7.50 -14.97 14.12
CA ALA A 173 6.72 -13.76 13.91
C ALA A 173 7.13 -13.05 12.61
N PHE A 174 6.18 -12.82 11.71
CA PHE A 174 6.40 -12.14 10.44
C PHE A 174 5.54 -10.86 10.37
N THR A 175 6.12 -9.76 9.89
CA THR A 175 5.37 -8.52 9.67
C THR A 175 5.98 -7.70 8.54
N ALA A 176 5.14 -6.90 7.86
CA ALA A 176 5.57 -5.97 6.83
C ALA A 176 6.05 -4.62 7.37
N THR A 177 5.52 -4.23 8.52
CA THR A 177 5.63 -2.88 9.06
C THR A 177 5.75 -2.95 10.57
N ALA A 178 6.92 -2.62 11.09
CA ALA A 178 7.15 -2.44 12.51
C ALA A 178 8.26 -1.41 12.72
N THR A 179 8.06 -0.48 13.65
CA THR A 179 9.16 0.31 14.20
C THR A 179 9.95 -0.55 15.20
N ALA A 180 11.15 -0.10 15.60
CA ALA A 180 11.93 -0.80 16.63
C ALA A 180 11.11 -1.08 17.91
N ARG A 181 10.31 -0.10 18.34
CA ARG A 181 9.41 -0.24 19.49
C ARG A 181 8.36 -1.32 19.30
N VAL A 182 7.73 -1.38 18.12
CA VAL A 182 6.72 -2.40 17.81
C VAL A 182 7.35 -3.79 17.74
N ARG A 183 8.54 -3.92 17.14
CA ARG A 183 9.30 -5.19 17.14
C ARG A 183 9.54 -5.70 18.55
N ASP A 184 10.07 -4.85 19.42
CA ASP A 184 10.46 -5.25 20.76
C ASP A 184 9.22 -5.68 21.58
N ASP A 185 8.08 -5.00 21.39
CA ASP A 185 6.80 -5.39 21.98
C ASP A 185 6.27 -6.72 21.41
N VAL A 186 6.35 -6.95 20.09
CA VAL A 186 5.97 -8.24 19.48
C VAL A 186 6.78 -9.39 20.07
N VAL A 187 8.10 -9.23 20.17
CA VAL A 187 9.01 -10.23 20.75
C VAL A 187 8.62 -10.55 22.20
N ALA A 188 8.33 -9.51 23.00
CA ALA A 188 7.94 -9.66 24.39
C ALA A 188 6.56 -10.32 24.55
N GLN A 189 5.54 -9.83 23.83
CA GLN A 189 4.15 -10.31 23.93
C GLN A 189 4.00 -11.76 23.46
N LEU A 190 4.73 -12.18 22.42
CA LEU A 190 4.73 -13.57 21.96
C LEU A 190 5.63 -14.49 22.79
N GLY A 191 6.43 -13.96 23.70
CA GLY A 191 7.36 -14.76 24.50
C GLY A 191 8.47 -15.42 23.68
N LEU A 192 8.94 -14.77 22.61
CA LEU A 192 10.01 -15.32 21.77
C LEU A 192 11.32 -15.43 22.57
N ARG A 193 11.91 -16.61 22.63
CA ARG A 193 13.12 -16.93 23.41
C ARG A 193 14.35 -16.80 22.53
N ARG A 194 15.17 -15.77 22.78
CA ARG A 194 16.42 -15.48 22.03
C ARG A 194 16.22 -15.58 20.50
N PRO A 195 15.20 -14.88 19.95
CA PRO A 195 14.86 -15.06 18.54
C PRO A 195 15.99 -14.58 17.63
N ALA A 196 16.12 -15.22 16.47
CA ALA A 196 16.84 -14.61 15.37
C ALA A 196 16.02 -13.43 14.83
N VAL A 197 16.61 -12.24 14.84
CA VAL A 197 15.94 -10.99 14.42
C VAL A 197 16.45 -10.60 13.05
N HIS A 198 15.56 -10.67 12.06
CA HIS A 198 15.83 -10.30 10.68
C HIS A 198 15.04 -9.04 10.33
N VAL A 199 15.76 -7.99 9.93
CA VAL A 199 15.17 -6.73 9.44
C VAL A 199 15.68 -6.51 8.03
N ALA A 200 14.80 -6.73 7.04
CA ALA A 200 15.10 -6.42 5.66
C ALA A 200 14.86 -4.94 5.37
N SER A 201 15.49 -4.44 4.30
CA SER A 201 15.23 -3.10 3.80
C SER A 201 13.75 -2.93 3.45
N PHE A 202 13.19 -1.79 3.83
CA PHE A 202 11.87 -1.30 3.44
C PHE A 202 11.88 -0.69 2.04
N ASP A 203 13.02 -0.66 1.34
CA ASP A 203 13.06 -0.09 -0.01
C ASP A 203 12.27 -0.96 -1.00
N ARG A 204 11.44 -0.26 -1.77
CA ARG A 204 10.67 -0.79 -2.88
C ARG A 204 11.10 -0.05 -4.14
N PRO A 205 12.23 -0.46 -4.76
CA PRO A 205 12.84 0.28 -5.85
C PRO A 205 11.92 0.39 -7.07
N ASN A 206 11.02 -0.59 -7.24
CA ASN A 206 10.02 -0.63 -8.30
C ASN A 206 8.84 0.34 -8.12
N LEU A 207 8.70 0.98 -6.95
CA LEU A 207 7.64 1.93 -6.67
C LEU A 207 8.09 3.38 -6.89
N THR A 208 7.29 4.10 -7.68
CA THR A 208 7.40 5.54 -7.89
C THR A 208 6.41 6.27 -6.99
N TYR A 209 6.89 7.11 -6.07
CA TYR A 209 6.05 7.92 -5.18
C TYR A 209 5.84 9.33 -5.72
N ARG A 210 4.59 9.80 -5.80
CA ARG A 210 4.23 11.16 -6.19
C ARG A 210 3.18 11.75 -5.26
N VAL A 211 3.36 13.01 -4.86
CA VAL A 211 2.32 13.81 -4.22
C VAL A 211 1.91 14.92 -5.18
N MET A 212 0.69 14.83 -5.67
CA MET A 212 0.07 15.76 -6.61
C MET A 212 -0.60 16.88 -5.82
N HIS A 213 0.00 18.07 -5.83
CA HIS A 213 -0.53 19.24 -5.13
C HIS A 213 -1.45 20.06 -6.03
N GLY A 214 -2.57 20.56 -5.49
CA GLY A 214 -3.44 21.50 -6.18
C GLY A 214 -4.93 21.26 -5.88
N THR A 215 -5.79 21.63 -6.83
CA THR A 215 -7.24 21.40 -6.71
C THR A 215 -7.58 19.96 -7.00
N ARG A 216 -7.79 19.19 -5.94
CA ARG A 216 -8.36 17.84 -5.98
C ARG A 216 -9.70 17.82 -6.71
N GLY A 217 -9.79 17.09 -7.81
CA GLY A 217 -11.01 16.90 -8.58
C GLY A 217 -11.08 15.52 -9.24
N ILE A 218 -12.31 15.00 -9.39
CA ILE A 218 -12.56 13.73 -10.07
C ILE A 218 -12.03 13.75 -11.51
N ASP A 219 -12.17 14.89 -12.20
CA ASP A 219 -11.67 15.05 -13.58
C ASP A 219 -10.14 14.95 -13.67
N GLU A 220 -9.42 15.31 -12.60
CA GLU A 220 -7.98 15.13 -12.54
C GLU A 220 -7.61 13.67 -12.35
N LEU A 221 -8.33 12.95 -11.48
CA LEU A 221 -8.18 11.51 -11.32
C LEU A 221 -8.47 10.76 -12.63
N VAL A 222 -9.56 11.10 -13.33
CA VAL A 222 -9.92 10.52 -14.63
C VAL A 222 -8.82 10.78 -15.66
N ARG A 223 -8.35 12.04 -15.77
CA ARG A 223 -7.25 12.38 -16.70
C ARG A 223 -5.98 11.60 -16.36
N TRP A 224 -5.65 11.47 -15.09
CA TRP A 224 -4.50 10.70 -14.63
C TRP A 224 -4.63 9.22 -15.00
N LEU A 225 -5.77 8.58 -14.71
CA LEU A 225 -6.01 7.17 -15.05
C LEU A 225 -5.94 6.91 -16.55
N ARG A 226 -6.43 7.84 -17.39
CA ARG A 226 -6.37 7.72 -18.85
C ARG A 226 -4.97 7.76 -19.44
N THR A 227 -3.96 8.23 -18.71
CA THR A 227 -2.57 8.15 -19.20
C THR A 227 -1.90 6.81 -18.89
N ARG A 228 -2.62 5.86 -18.28
CA ARG A 228 -2.15 4.50 -17.98
C ARG A 228 -2.79 3.51 -18.96
N PRO A 229 -2.08 2.42 -19.31
CA PRO A 229 -2.67 1.31 -20.06
C PRO A 229 -4.01 0.85 -19.48
N ASP A 230 -4.96 0.48 -20.34
CA ASP A 230 -6.30 0.08 -19.90
C ASP A 230 -6.34 -1.24 -19.15
N ASP A 231 -5.29 -2.04 -19.32
CA ASP A 231 -5.10 -3.34 -18.71
C ASP A 231 -4.32 -3.27 -17.37
N ASP A 232 -3.90 -2.06 -16.96
CA ASP A 232 -3.33 -1.78 -15.65
C ASP A 232 -4.44 -1.73 -14.58
N ALA A 233 -4.38 -2.66 -13.63
CA ALA A 233 -5.26 -2.67 -12.46
C ALA A 233 -4.73 -1.76 -11.34
N GLY A 234 -5.63 -1.14 -10.58
CA GLY A 234 -5.23 -0.30 -9.46
C GLY A 234 -6.27 -0.01 -8.40
N ILE A 235 -5.81 0.58 -7.30
CA ILE A 235 -6.61 0.86 -6.10
C ILE A 235 -6.68 2.37 -5.90
N VAL A 236 -7.86 2.91 -5.59
CA VAL A 236 -8.06 4.31 -5.22
C VAL A 236 -8.59 4.37 -3.79
N TYR A 237 -7.74 4.76 -2.85
CA TYR A 237 -8.09 4.94 -1.44
C TYR A 237 -8.83 6.26 -1.19
N ALA A 238 -9.99 6.18 -0.54
CA ALA A 238 -10.79 7.31 -0.11
C ALA A 238 -11.17 7.20 1.38
N GLY A 239 -11.37 8.35 2.02
CA GLY A 239 -11.53 8.49 3.47
C GLY A 239 -12.93 8.15 3.99
N SER A 240 -13.94 8.04 3.12
CA SER A 240 -15.31 7.72 3.51
C SER A 240 -16.02 6.80 2.52
N ARG A 241 -17.04 6.07 3.01
CA ARG A 241 -17.88 5.15 2.21
C ARG A 241 -18.58 5.89 1.07
N ALA A 242 -19.16 7.05 1.36
CA ALA A 242 -19.81 7.87 0.34
C ALA A 242 -18.82 8.32 -0.75
N ASN A 243 -17.57 8.63 -0.39
CA ASN A 243 -16.58 9.04 -1.38
C ASN A 243 -16.09 7.85 -2.24
N THR A 244 -16.01 6.63 -1.68
CA THR A 244 -15.70 5.43 -2.48
C THR A 244 -16.77 5.15 -3.54
N GLU A 245 -18.05 5.29 -3.19
CA GLU A 245 -19.17 5.12 -4.14
C GLU A 245 -19.14 6.22 -5.21
N LYS A 246 -19.07 7.48 -4.78
CA LYS A 246 -18.99 8.64 -5.69
C LYS A 246 -17.86 8.52 -6.72
N LEU A 247 -16.67 8.07 -6.28
CA LEU A 247 -15.54 7.90 -7.17
C LEU A 247 -15.77 6.76 -8.15
N ALA A 248 -16.24 5.59 -7.68
CA ALA A 248 -16.50 4.44 -8.54
C ALA A 248 -17.54 4.77 -9.63
N ASP A 249 -18.62 5.47 -9.25
CA ASP A 249 -19.66 5.88 -10.18
C ASP A 249 -19.12 6.86 -11.23
N ALA A 250 -18.34 7.85 -10.80
CA ALA A 250 -17.79 8.85 -11.71
C ALA A 250 -16.73 8.26 -12.66
N LEU A 251 -15.91 7.33 -12.18
CA LEU A 251 -14.96 6.60 -13.03
C LEU A 251 -15.70 5.73 -14.05
N SER A 252 -16.73 5.02 -13.62
CA SER A 252 -17.56 4.19 -14.50
C SER A 252 -18.28 5.03 -15.56
N ALA A 253 -18.84 6.19 -15.18
CA ALA A 253 -19.43 7.15 -16.11
C ALA A 253 -18.42 7.72 -17.11
N ALA A 254 -17.13 7.77 -16.75
CA ALA A 254 -16.05 8.19 -17.63
C ALA A 254 -15.47 7.05 -18.50
N GLY A 255 -16.08 5.85 -18.46
CA GLY A 255 -15.68 4.67 -19.22
C GLY A 255 -14.56 3.83 -18.58
N ILE A 256 -14.21 4.08 -17.31
CA ILE A 256 -13.19 3.33 -16.58
C ILE A 256 -13.90 2.31 -15.68
N PRO A 257 -13.74 0.98 -15.91
CA PRO A 257 -14.38 -0.04 -15.08
C PRO A 257 -13.95 0.08 -13.62
N ALA A 258 -14.85 0.54 -12.76
CA ALA A 258 -14.55 0.82 -11.36
C ALA A 258 -15.67 0.35 -10.42
N VAL A 259 -15.29 -0.15 -9.24
CA VAL A 259 -16.26 -0.52 -8.19
C VAL A 259 -15.87 0.05 -6.85
N ALA A 260 -16.86 0.33 -6.00
CA ALA A 260 -16.64 0.77 -4.63
C ALA A 260 -16.43 -0.43 -3.69
N TYR A 261 -15.56 -0.27 -2.68
CA TYR A 261 -15.34 -1.28 -1.65
C TYR A 261 -15.20 -0.64 -0.25
N HIS A 262 -16.07 -1.03 0.67
CA HIS A 262 -15.99 -0.60 2.07
C HIS A 262 -16.73 -1.56 2.99
N ALA A 263 -16.46 -1.46 4.29
CA ALA A 263 -17.11 -2.27 5.33
C ALA A 263 -18.63 -2.09 5.46
N GLY A 264 -19.21 -1.06 4.83
CA GLY A 264 -20.66 -0.84 4.82
C GLY A 264 -21.42 -1.60 3.72
N LEU A 265 -20.70 -2.27 2.80
CA LEU A 265 -21.34 -3.12 1.79
C LEU A 265 -21.80 -4.43 2.40
N ASP A 266 -22.85 -5.01 1.81
CA ASP A 266 -23.24 -6.39 2.06
C ASP A 266 -22.03 -7.35 1.89
N PRO A 267 -21.80 -8.30 2.82
CA PRO A 267 -20.66 -9.22 2.74
C PRO A 267 -20.55 -10.00 1.43
N ALA A 268 -21.68 -10.44 0.84
CA ALA A 268 -21.66 -11.18 -0.42
C ALA A 268 -21.26 -10.27 -1.59
N LEU A 269 -21.78 -9.05 -1.63
CA LEU A 269 -21.37 -8.04 -2.63
C LEU A 269 -19.89 -7.67 -2.47
N ARG A 270 -19.41 -7.54 -1.23
CA ARG A 270 -18.01 -7.24 -0.90
C ARG A 270 -17.08 -8.32 -1.43
N SER A 271 -17.39 -9.60 -1.15
CA SER A 271 -16.65 -10.74 -1.69
C SER A 271 -16.68 -10.78 -3.21
N LYS A 272 -17.86 -10.56 -3.84
CA LYS A 272 -17.99 -10.51 -5.30
C LYS A 272 -17.11 -9.44 -5.95
N ARG A 273 -17.07 -8.22 -5.39
CA ARG A 273 -16.26 -7.11 -5.93
C ARG A 273 -14.76 -7.34 -5.72
N GLN A 274 -14.37 -7.93 -4.60
CA GLN A 274 -12.98 -8.32 -4.36
C GLN A 274 -12.53 -9.39 -5.36
N GLU A 275 -13.33 -10.44 -5.55
CA GLU A 275 -13.06 -11.50 -6.51
C GLU A 275 -12.92 -10.94 -7.93
N ALA A 276 -13.83 -10.07 -8.35
CA ALA A 276 -13.79 -9.42 -9.66
C ALA A 276 -12.49 -8.61 -9.88
N PHE A 277 -11.98 -7.93 -8.85
CA PHE A 277 -10.70 -7.23 -8.95
C PHE A 277 -9.51 -8.18 -8.99
N ILE A 278 -9.53 -9.24 -8.16
CA ILE A 278 -8.51 -10.29 -8.11
C ILE A 278 -8.39 -10.98 -9.49
N ARG A 279 -9.53 -11.27 -10.13
CA ARG A 279 -9.66 -11.92 -11.45
C ARG A 279 -9.43 -11.03 -12.67
N ASP A 280 -9.08 -9.75 -12.49
CA ASP A 280 -8.93 -8.78 -13.58
C ASP A 280 -10.25 -8.50 -14.36
N ASP A 281 -11.42 -8.69 -13.74
CA ASP A 281 -12.73 -8.30 -14.31
C ASP A 281 -13.03 -6.81 -14.09
N VAL A 282 -12.44 -6.22 -13.04
CA VAL A 282 -12.55 -4.81 -12.72
C VAL A 282 -11.17 -4.18 -12.69
N ARG A 283 -11.00 -3.07 -13.41
CA ARG A 283 -9.73 -2.34 -13.49
C ARG A 283 -9.43 -1.59 -12.20
N VAL A 284 -10.40 -0.88 -11.64
CA VAL A 284 -10.19 0.02 -10.49
C VAL A 284 -11.10 -0.32 -9.33
N VAL A 285 -10.52 -0.41 -8.13
CA VAL A 285 -11.31 -0.48 -6.88
C VAL A 285 -11.15 0.80 -6.09
N CYS A 286 -12.25 1.53 -5.90
CA CYS A 286 -12.33 2.69 -5.02
C CYS A 286 -12.67 2.22 -3.61
N ALA A 287 -11.71 2.30 -2.69
CA ALA A 287 -11.77 1.62 -1.41
C ALA A 287 -11.51 2.49 -0.20
N THR A 288 -12.10 2.15 0.94
CA THR A 288 -11.56 2.57 2.23
C THR A 288 -10.42 1.64 2.65
N ILE A 289 -9.75 1.96 3.76
CA ILE A 289 -8.66 1.15 4.35
C ILE A 289 -9.10 -0.33 4.54
N ALA A 290 -10.40 -0.59 4.69
CA ALA A 290 -10.98 -1.92 4.81
C ALA A 290 -10.69 -2.87 3.63
N PHE A 291 -10.40 -2.36 2.43
CA PHE A 291 -10.00 -3.20 1.29
C PHE A 291 -8.57 -3.71 1.41
N GLY A 292 -7.72 -2.93 2.07
CA GLY A 292 -6.28 -3.14 2.01
C GLY A 292 -5.90 -4.52 2.52
N MET A 293 -6.10 -4.78 3.79
CA MET A 293 -5.29 -5.78 4.50
C MET A 293 -5.35 -7.21 3.89
N GLY A 294 -6.42 -7.59 3.19
CA GLY A 294 -6.67 -8.96 2.73
C GLY A 294 -6.45 -9.26 1.25
N ILE A 295 -5.72 -8.42 0.50
CA ILE A 295 -5.51 -8.62 -0.95
C ILE A 295 -4.04 -8.87 -1.28
N ASP A 296 -3.77 -9.99 -1.97
CA ASP A 296 -2.46 -10.39 -2.49
C ASP A 296 -2.40 -10.44 -4.03
N LYS A 297 -3.12 -9.54 -4.70
CA LYS A 297 -3.01 -9.37 -6.14
C LYS A 297 -1.61 -8.86 -6.51
N SER A 298 -0.84 -9.69 -7.23
CA SER A 298 0.57 -9.37 -7.51
C SER A 298 0.78 -8.24 -8.51
N ASN A 299 -0.18 -8.06 -9.42
CA ASN A 299 -0.10 -7.20 -10.59
C ASN A 299 -0.80 -5.84 -10.45
N VAL A 300 -0.90 -5.28 -9.24
CA VAL A 300 -1.42 -3.91 -9.03
C VAL A 300 -0.39 -2.90 -9.56
N ARG A 301 -0.77 -2.11 -10.57
CA ARG A 301 0.13 -1.18 -11.29
C ARG A 301 0.09 0.24 -10.73
N PHE A 302 -0.99 0.59 -10.07
CA PHE A 302 -1.05 1.85 -9.34
C PHE A 302 -1.86 1.78 -8.05
N VAL A 303 -1.46 2.60 -7.09
CA VAL A 303 -2.22 2.90 -5.87
C VAL A 303 -2.37 4.41 -5.79
N VAL A 304 -3.61 4.87 -5.67
CA VAL A 304 -3.94 6.28 -5.57
C VAL A 304 -4.51 6.56 -4.19
N HIS A 305 -3.96 7.55 -3.49
CA HIS A 305 -4.57 8.14 -2.31
C HIS A 305 -5.33 9.38 -2.74
N TYR A 306 -6.65 9.30 -2.72
CA TYR A 306 -7.51 10.43 -3.03
C TYR A 306 -7.81 11.27 -1.78
N ASP A 307 -7.70 10.71 -0.57
CA ASP A 307 -7.77 11.41 0.72
C ASP A 307 -6.45 11.28 1.50
N VAL A 308 -6.27 12.12 2.52
CA VAL A 308 -5.09 12.09 3.39
C VAL A 308 -5.01 10.73 4.12
N PRO A 309 -3.91 9.96 3.97
CA PRO A 309 -3.69 8.75 4.75
C PRO A 309 -3.62 9.06 6.24
N ARG A 310 -3.99 8.11 7.09
CA ARG A 310 -4.04 8.32 8.55
C ARG A 310 -2.66 8.38 9.21
N SER A 311 -1.67 7.71 8.63
CA SER A 311 -0.30 7.67 9.12
C SER A 311 0.68 7.28 8.01
N LEU A 312 1.98 7.40 8.27
CA LEU A 312 3.03 6.95 7.34
C LEU A 312 3.09 5.43 7.22
N GLU A 313 2.81 4.69 8.30
CA GLU A 313 2.72 3.23 8.28
C GLU A 313 1.57 2.77 7.38
N GLY A 314 0.38 3.35 7.56
CA GLY A 314 -0.78 3.05 6.73
C GLY A 314 -0.49 3.36 5.26
N TYR A 315 0.05 4.55 4.97
CA TYR A 315 0.44 4.95 3.61
C TYR A 315 1.46 3.97 3.00
N TYR A 316 2.49 3.57 3.74
CA TYR A 316 3.49 2.60 3.26
C TYR A 316 2.87 1.21 3.00
N GLN A 317 2.01 0.72 3.90
CA GLN A 317 1.34 -0.57 3.74
C GLN A 317 0.39 -0.57 2.53
N GLU A 318 -0.39 0.50 2.37
CA GLU A 318 -1.35 0.71 1.28
C GLU A 318 -0.65 0.84 -0.07
N THR A 319 0.39 1.68 -0.17
CA THR A 319 1.19 1.83 -1.39
C THR A 319 1.99 0.56 -1.71
N GLY A 320 2.45 -0.18 -0.70
CA GLY A 320 3.17 -1.44 -0.84
C GLY A 320 2.39 -2.57 -1.53
N ARG A 321 1.07 -2.40 -1.72
CA ARG A 321 0.21 -3.30 -2.51
C ARG A 321 0.53 -3.25 -4.00
N ALA A 322 1.08 -2.14 -4.47
CA ALA A 322 1.53 -1.99 -5.84
C ALA A 322 2.77 -2.87 -6.12
N GLY A 323 2.84 -3.44 -7.33
CA GLY A 323 4.04 -4.07 -7.88
C GLY A 323 4.64 -5.19 -7.04
N ARG A 324 3.84 -6.09 -6.45
CA ARG A 324 4.38 -7.22 -5.66
C ARG A 324 5.14 -8.23 -6.52
N ASP A 325 4.82 -8.29 -7.81
CA ASP A 325 5.58 -9.01 -8.84
C ASP A 325 6.96 -8.40 -9.17
N GLY A 326 7.30 -7.24 -8.58
CA GLY A 326 8.57 -6.55 -8.79
C GLY A 326 8.59 -5.62 -10.00
N LEU A 327 7.53 -5.61 -10.83
CA LEU A 327 7.44 -4.73 -11.99
C LEU A 327 7.17 -3.27 -11.57
N PRO A 328 7.50 -2.29 -12.44
CA PRO A 328 7.26 -0.88 -12.15
C PRO A 328 5.79 -0.60 -11.80
N ALA A 329 5.58 0.16 -10.72
CA ALA A 329 4.26 0.61 -10.32
C ALA A 329 4.30 2.02 -9.71
N GLU A 330 3.18 2.72 -9.76
CA GLU A 330 3.08 4.14 -9.37
C GLU A 330 2.13 4.37 -8.20
N CYS A 331 2.62 5.09 -7.19
CA CYS A 331 1.88 5.49 -6.01
C CYS A 331 1.65 7.00 -6.06
N ALA A 332 0.41 7.43 -6.24
CA ALA A 332 0.05 8.84 -6.40
C ALA A 332 -0.89 9.30 -5.28
N TRP A 333 -0.54 10.39 -4.61
CA TRP A 333 -1.39 11.01 -3.61
C TRP A 333 -1.90 12.36 -4.10
N PHE A 334 -3.20 12.47 -4.35
CA PHE A 334 -3.89 13.74 -4.63
C PHE A 334 -4.08 14.49 -3.31
N PHE A 335 -3.33 15.57 -3.13
CA PHE A 335 -3.27 16.29 -1.88
C PHE A 335 -3.72 17.75 -2.04
N ALA A 336 -4.75 18.12 -1.28
CA ALA A 336 -5.26 19.48 -1.17
C ALA A 336 -5.28 19.92 0.30
N TYR A 337 -5.00 21.21 0.56
CA TYR A 337 -4.91 21.73 1.93
C TYR A 337 -6.19 21.50 2.75
N GLY A 338 -7.35 21.70 2.14
CA GLY A 338 -8.65 21.51 2.79
C GLY A 338 -8.91 20.07 3.28
N ASP A 339 -8.13 19.08 2.83
CA ASP A 339 -8.23 17.71 3.31
C ASP A 339 -7.54 17.51 4.66
N VAL A 340 -6.54 18.34 5.01
CA VAL A 340 -5.88 18.31 6.32
C VAL A 340 -6.87 18.67 7.41
N ALA A 341 -7.61 19.77 7.24
CA ALA A 341 -8.63 20.19 8.19
C ALA A 341 -9.79 19.18 8.34
N ARG A 342 -10.05 18.35 7.31
CA ARG A 342 -10.99 17.23 7.42
C ARG A 342 -10.40 16.08 8.23
N ALA A 343 -9.13 15.76 8.01
CA ALA A 343 -8.41 14.74 8.78
C ALA A 343 -8.28 15.14 10.26
N GLU A 344 -8.04 16.40 10.57
CA GLU A 344 -8.00 16.92 11.95
C GLU A 344 -9.32 16.69 12.69
N ARG A 345 -10.48 16.92 12.05
CA ARG A 345 -11.78 16.62 12.67
C ARG A 345 -11.95 15.16 13.03
N PHE A 346 -11.53 14.25 12.14
CA PHE A 346 -11.55 12.82 12.44
C PHE A 346 -10.65 12.46 13.63
N VAL A 347 -9.56 13.20 13.84
CA VAL A 347 -8.71 13.04 15.03
C VAL A 347 -9.44 13.56 16.27
N ASP A 348 -10.09 14.72 16.20
CA ASP A 348 -10.79 15.31 17.35
C ASP A 348 -12.01 14.48 17.81
N GLU A 349 -12.64 13.72 16.90
CA GLU A 349 -13.72 12.77 17.20
C GLU A 349 -13.26 11.50 17.95
N LYS A 350 -11.95 11.21 18.01
CA LYS A 350 -11.41 10.04 18.73
C LYS A 350 -11.52 10.18 20.25
N PRO A 351 -11.46 9.08 21.02
CA PRO A 351 -11.32 9.12 22.48
C PRO A 351 -10.10 9.95 22.91
N GLU A 352 -10.21 10.66 24.04
CA GLU A 352 -9.18 11.58 24.51
C GLU A 352 -7.81 10.91 24.70
N SER A 353 -7.78 9.64 25.11
CA SER A 353 -6.57 8.83 25.23
C SER A 353 -5.84 8.58 23.91
N GLU A 354 -6.56 8.53 22.77
CA GLU A 354 -5.99 8.26 21.44
C GLU A 354 -5.63 9.53 20.66
N ARG A 355 -6.24 10.68 21.00
CA ARG A 355 -6.08 11.94 20.25
C ARG A 355 -4.61 12.37 20.11
N PRO A 356 -3.76 12.34 21.16
CA PRO A 356 -2.37 12.80 21.04
C PRO A 356 -1.58 11.96 20.02
N ALA A 357 -1.74 10.64 20.05
CA ALA A 357 -1.06 9.73 19.13
C ALA A 357 -1.56 9.93 17.69
N ALA A 358 -2.87 10.04 17.50
CA ALA A 358 -3.47 10.26 16.18
C ALA A 358 -3.07 11.62 15.58
N ARG A 359 -3.00 12.69 16.39
CA ARG A 359 -2.54 14.02 15.95
C ARG A 359 -1.07 13.99 15.54
N ALA A 360 -0.21 13.35 16.33
CA ALA A 360 1.20 13.18 15.96
C ALA A 360 1.39 12.41 14.64
N GLN A 361 0.55 11.40 14.37
CA GLN A 361 0.58 10.68 13.10
C GLN A 361 0.12 11.54 11.92
N LEU A 362 -0.93 12.34 12.11
CA LEU A 362 -1.41 13.29 11.11
C LEU A 362 -0.34 14.36 10.78
N GLU A 363 0.32 14.93 11.79
CA GLU A 363 1.39 15.91 11.58
C GLU A 363 2.55 15.33 10.74
N ARG A 364 2.91 14.06 10.99
CA ARG A 364 3.97 13.36 10.24
C ARG A 364 3.61 13.13 8.79
N ILE A 365 2.42 12.61 8.50
CA ILE A 365 2.00 12.32 7.12
C ILE A 365 1.80 13.62 6.33
N VAL A 366 1.32 14.69 6.98
CA VAL A 366 1.22 16.02 6.39
C VAL A 366 2.61 16.60 6.11
N ARG A 367 3.56 16.49 7.05
CA ARG A 367 4.96 16.87 6.81
C ARG A 367 5.56 16.12 5.64
N TYR A 368 5.29 14.82 5.51
CA TYR A 368 5.73 14.01 4.38
C TYR A 368 5.16 14.52 3.06
N ALA A 369 3.85 14.80 2.96
CA ALA A 369 3.24 15.37 1.76
C ALA A 369 3.94 16.66 1.34
N TYR A 370 4.29 17.48 2.34
CA TYR A 370 4.97 18.74 2.17
C TYR A 370 6.49 18.66 2.09
N SER A 371 7.14 17.51 2.11
CA SER A 371 8.59 17.54 2.04
C SER A 371 9.12 17.84 0.63
N ASN A 372 10.33 18.40 0.56
CA ASN A 372 11.14 18.56 -0.66
C ASN A 372 12.25 17.51 -0.76
N GLY A 373 12.49 16.76 0.32
CA GLY A 373 13.46 15.67 0.32
C GLY A 373 13.00 14.53 -0.57
N CYS A 374 13.91 13.59 -0.83
CA CYS A 374 13.55 12.36 -1.51
C CYS A 374 12.47 11.62 -0.72
N ARG A 375 11.28 11.44 -1.32
CA ARG A 375 10.14 10.73 -0.70
C ARG A 375 10.53 9.35 -0.17
N ARG A 376 11.35 8.63 -0.93
CA ARG A 376 11.84 7.29 -0.56
C ARG A 376 12.74 7.37 0.67
N ARG A 377 13.73 8.25 0.69
CA ARG A 377 14.62 8.45 1.83
C ARG A 377 13.86 8.80 3.11
N GLU A 378 12.83 9.63 3.01
CA GLU A 378 11.99 9.99 4.16
C GLU A 378 11.14 8.85 4.68
N LEU A 379 10.54 8.04 3.78
CA LEU A 379 9.81 6.84 4.18
C LEU A 379 10.74 5.84 4.88
N LEU A 380 11.93 5.60 4.33
CA LEU A 380 12.91 4.69 4.93
C LEU A 380 13.41 5.21 6.28
N GLY A 381 13.74 6.50 6.35
CA GLY A 381 14.16 7.14 7.60
C GLY A 381 13.09 7.07 8.69
N TYR A 382 11.81 7.10 8.33
CA TYR A 382 10.71 6.89 9.27
C TYR A 382 10.74 5.51 9.95
N PHE A 383 11.09 4.47 9.19
CA PHE A 383 11.25 3.10 9.69
C PHE A 383 12.63 2.83 10.31
N GLY A 384 13.48 3.85 10.44
CA GLY A 384 14.82 3.74 11.00
C GLY A 384 15.87 3.19 10.02
N GLU A 385 15.58 3.21 8.72
CA GLU A 385 16.51 2.79 7.67
C GLU A 385 17.15 4.01 6.98
N GLU A 386 18.47 3.99 6.87
CA GLU A 386 19.21 5.00 6.10
C GLU A 386 19.27 4.61 4.62
N TYR A 387 18.74 5.48 3.76
CA TYR A 387 18.87 5.32 2.32
C TYR A 387 20.23 5.89 1.85
N PRO A 388 21.05 5.12 1.11
CA PRO A 388 22.43 5.51 0.81
C PRO A 388 22.56 6.70 -0.14
N LEU A 389 21.50 7.05 -0.87
CA LEU A 389 21.51 8.14 -1.84
C LEU A 389 20.68 9.33 -1.34
N GLU A 390 21.11 10.55 -1.64
CA GLU A 390 20.30 11.75 -1.34
C GLU A 390 19.00 11.80 -2.16
N ARG A 391 19.04 11.27 -3.39
CA ARG A 391 17.95 11.28 -4.36
C ARG A 391 17.76 9.88 -4.94
N CYS A 392 16.51 9.38 -4.95
CA CYS A 392 16.20 8.05 -5.49
C CYS A 392 16.02 8.02 -7.01
N GLY A 393 16.02 9.18 -7.69
CA GLY A 393 15.81 9.28 -9.14
C GLY A 393 14.41 8.92 -9.64
N ALA A 394 13.48 8.51 -8.76
CA ALA A 394 12.17 7.99 -9.14
C ALA A 394 10.97 8.76 -8.57
N CYS A 395 11.09 9.39 -7.40
CA CYS A 395 9.96 10.14 -6.81
C CYS A 395 9.75 11.51 -7.44
N ASP A 396 8.56 12.09 -7.27
CA ASP A 396 8.23 13.46 -7.71
C ASP A 396 9.29 14.50 -7.34
N ASN A 397 9.77 14.54 -6.10
CA ASN A 397 10.79 15.49 -5.65
C ASN A 397 12.17 15.30 -6.31
N CYS A 398 12.47 14.07 -6.75
CA CYS A 398 13.71 13.77 -7.47
C CYS A 398 13.58 14.01 -8.98
N LEU A 399 12.41 13.72 -9.55
CA LEU A 399 12.12 13.89 -10.97
C LEU A 399 11.84 15.35 -11.35
N GLN A 400 11.29 16.13 -10.41
CA GLN A 400 10.91 17.53 -10.58
C GLN A 400 11.35 18.33 -9.34
N PRO A 401 12.67 18.57 -9.15
CA PRO A 401 13.15 19.38 -8.04
C PRO A 401 12.57 20.80 -8.12
N ARG A 402 11.98 21.27 -7.02
CA ARG A 402 11.44 22.63 -6.92
C ARG A 402 12.49 23.56 -6.32
N ALA A 403 12.75 24.67 -6.98
CA ALA A 403 13.54 25.74 -6.39
C ALA A 403 12.73 26.42 -5.27
N SER A 404 13.43 26.90 -4.24
CA SER A 404 12.89 27.87 -3.29
C SER A 404 13.24 29.27 -3.77
N PHE A 405 12.34 30.23 -3.55
CA PHE A 405 12.59 31.64 -3.79
C PHE A 405 12.09 32.46 -2.61
N ASP A 406 12.68 33.64 -2.42
CA ASP A 406 12.22 34.60 -1.42
C ASP A 406 10.85 35.17 -1.83
N ALA A 407 9.82 34.86 -1.04
CA ALA A 407 8.47 35.39 -1.20
C ALA A 407 8.05 36.28 -0.03
N THR A 408 9.00 36.83 0.73
CA THR A 408 8.74 37.64 1.93
C THR A 408 7.72 38.74 1.67
N VAL A 409 7.90 39.51 0.59
CA VAL A 409 7.01 40.63 0.26
C VAL A 409 5.60 40.12 -0.07
N ASP A 410 5.48 39.09 -0.91
CA ASP A 410 4.17 38.56 -1.29
C ASP A 410 3.47 37.86 -0.12
N ALA A 411 4.23 37.18 0.74
CA ALA A 411 3.73 36.62 1.97
C ALA A 411 3.16 37.71 2.88
N GLN A 412 3.89 38.83 3.06
CA GLN A 412 3.40 39.98 3.82
C GLN A 412 2.11 40.56 3.22
N LYS A 413 2.04 40.73 1.88
CA LYS A 413 0.82 41.20 1.20
C LYS A 413 -0.37 40.31 1.55
N LEU A 414 -0.20 38.99 1.46
CA LEU A 414 -1.26 38.01 1.70
C LEU A 414 -1.66 37.95 3.18
N LEU A 415 -0.69 37.81 4.10
CA LEU A 415 -0.92 37.81 5.55
C LEU A 415 -1.60 39.11 6.00
N SER A 416 -1.17 40.26 5.47
CA SER A 416 -1.80 41.57 5.76
C SER A 416 -3.23 41.63 5.24
N CYS A 417 -3.52 41.06 4.06
CA CYS A 417 -4.87 41.01 3.53
C CYS A 417 -5.81 40.19 4.41
N VAL A 418 -5.38 39.01 4.87
CA VAL A 418 -6.13 38.17 5.82
C VAL A 418 -6.37 38.92 7.14
N TYR A 419 -5.36 39.63 7.66
CA TYR A 419 -5.48 40.44 8.86
C TYR A 419 -6.54 41.54 8.71
N ARG A 420 -6.44 42.35 7.65
CA ARG A 420 -7.31 43.52 7.43
C ARG A 420 -8.75 43.16 7.17
N ILE A 421 -9.02 42.08 6.44
CA ILE A 421 -10.39 41.58 6.24
C ILE A 421 -11.03 41.23 7.59
N ARG A 422 -10.28 40.55 8.47
CA ARG A 422 -10.77 40.19 9.80
C ARG A 422 -10.98 41.41 10.69
N GLU A 423 -10.11 42.41 10.63
CA GLU A 423 -10.27 43.67 11.39
C GLU A 423 -11.49 44.46 10.93
N ALA A 424 -11.75 44.52 9.62
CA ALA A 424 -12.84 45.30 9.05
C ALA A 424 -14.23 44.75 9.41
N HIS A 425 -14.37 43.43 9.54
CA HIS A 425 -15.69 42.78 9.67
C HIS A 425 -15.86 41.85 10.88
N GLY A 426 -14.80 41.57 11.64
CA GLY A 426 -14.84 40.65 12.78
C GLY A 426 -14.94 39.16 12.41
N TYR A 427 -15.22 38.82 11.15
CA TYR A 427 -15.23 37.45 10.62
C TYR A 427 -14.17 37.27 9.52
N GLY A 428 -13.76 36.02 9.28
CA GLY A 428 -12.80 35.69 8.22
C GLY A 428 -13.49 35.24 6.94
N VAL A 429 -12.72 35.13 5.86
CA VAL A 429 -13.20 34.70 4.54
C VAL A 429 -12.37 33.53 4.00
N GLY A 430 -12.89 32.84 2.99
CA GLY A 430 -12.14 31.79 2.30
C GLY A 430 -11.02 32.33 1.41
N ILE A 431 -10.03 31.48 1.08
CA ILE A 431 -8.84 31.91 0.34
C ILE A 431 -9.14 32.52 -1.02
N ALA A 432 -10.16 32.02 -1.72
CA ALA A 432 -10.57 32.57 -3.02
C ALA A 432 -10.93 34.06 -2.94
N HIS A 433 -11.59 34.48 -1.86
CA HIS A 433 -11.94 35.89 -1.64
C HIS A 433 -10.73 36.74 -1.31
N VAL A 434 -9.80 36.22 -0.48
CA VAL A 434 -8.52 36.90 -0.19
C VAL A 434 -7.74 37.15 -1.48
N VAL A 435 -7.67 36.14 -2.35
CA VAL A 435 -7.01 36.24 -3.66
C VAL A 435 -7.71 37.28 -4.54
N ASP A 436 -9.04 37.28 -4.59
CA ASP A 436 -9.81 38.27 -5.36
C ASP A 436 -9.57 39.70 -4.86
N VAL A 437 -9.44 39.92 -3.56
CA VAL A 437 -9.05 41.23 -3.00
C VAL A 437 -7.64 41.62 -3.44
N LEU A 438 -6.66 40.72 -3.32
CA LEU A 438 -5.26 40.99 -3.69
C LEU A 438 -5.09 41.36 -5.17
N VAL A 439 -5.78 40.66 -6.08
CA VAL A 439 -5.73 40.96 -7.53
C VAL A 439 -6.61 42.15 -7.92
N GLY A 440 -7.43 42.67 -7.01
CA GLY A 440 -8.33 43.79 -7.27
C GLY A 440 -9.50 43.39 -8.17
N ALA A 441 -10.06 42.19 -7.98
CA ALA A 441 -11.23 41.75 -8.73
C ALA A 441 -12.45 42.62 -8.42
N LYS A 442 -13.32 42.79 -9.41
CA LYS A 442 -14.61 43.48 -9.27
C LYS A 442 -15.71 42.44 -9.10
N THR A 443 -15.93 42.01 -7.86
CA THR A 443 -17.01 41.07 -7.53
C THR A 443 -18.02 41.77 -6.62
N GLU A 444 -19.30 41.41 -6.75
CA GLU A 444 -20.37 41.98 -5.93
C GLU A 444 -20.08 41.82 -4.42
N LYS A 445 -19.46 40.71 -4.01
CA LYS A 445 -19.05 40.48 -2.62
C LYS A 445 -18.01 41.48 -2.13
N ILE A 446 -17.05 41.85 -2.98
CA ILE A 446 -16.00 42.83 -2.61
C ILE A 446 -16.62 44.20 -2.38
N GLU A 447 -17.49 44.65 -3.29
CA GLU A 447 -18.18 45.94 -3.19
C GLU A 447 -19.14 45.96 -1.98
N ARG A 448 -19.94 44.90 -1.81
CA ARG A 448 -20.89 44.77 -0.71
C ARG A 448 -20.21 44.79 0.66
N TRP A 449 -19.01 44.23 0.77
CA TRP A 449 -18.24 44.23 2.01
C TRP A 449 -17.24 45.38 2.08
N TYR A 450 -17.21 46.31 1.12
CA TYR A 450 -16.28 47.43 1.10
C TYR A 450 -14.79 47.01 1.13
N HIS A 451 -14.48 45.80 0.66
CA HIS A 451 -13.11 45.29 0.61
C HIS A 451 -12.27 45.98 -0.47
N ASP A 452 -12.89 46.69 -1.41
CA ASP A 452 -12.28 47.58 -2.37
C ASP A 452 -11.58 48.79 -1.70
N ARG A 453 -11.97 49.13 -0.47
CA ARG A 453 -11.37 50.22 0.32
C ARG A 453 -10.18 49.79 1.16
N LEU A 454 -9.90 48.49 1.26
CA LEU A 454 -8.75 48.00 2.03
C LEU A 454 -7.46 48.39 1.32
N SER A 455 -6.42 48.76 2.08
CA SER A 455 -5.12 49.08 1.48
C SER A 455 -4.45 47.88 0.80
N THR A 456 -4.97 46.68 1.00
CA THR A 456 -4.52 45.43 0.34
C THR A 456 -5.32 45.10 -0.92
N TYR A 457 -6.30 45.92 -1.28
CA TYR A 457 -7.05 45.76 -2.52
C TYR A 457 -6.16 46.08 -3.72
N GLY A 458 -5.98 45.12 -4.61
CA GLY A 458 -5.23 45.31 -5.86
C GLY A 458 -3.71 45.47 -5.71
N ILE A 459 -3.13 45.25 -4.52
CA ILE A 459 -1.67 45.35 -4.30
C ILE A 459 -0.88 44.17 -4.88
N GLY A 460 -1.59 43.12 -5.32
CA GLY A 460 -1.04 41.88 -5.85
C GLY A 460 -1.32 41.65 -7.33
N LYS A 461 -1.59 42.71 -8.10
CA LYS A 461 -1.89 42.63 -9.55
C LYS A 461 -0.74 42.10 -10.40
N ASP A 462 0.46 42.09 -9.85
CA ASP A 462 1.70 41.57 -10.43
C ASP A 462 1.74 40.04 -10.54
N ARG A 463 0.81 39.33 -9.89
CA ARG A 463 0.72 37.86 -9.93
C ARG A 463 -0.69 37.40 -10.28
N ASP A 464 -0.76 36.26 -10.96
CA ASP A 464 -2.05 35.64 -11.28
C ASP A 464 -2.70 34.97 -10.04
N ARG A 465 -3.98 34.62 -10.18
CA ARG A 465 -4.74 33.96 -9.11
C ARG A 465 -4.14 32.62 -8.69
N ARG A 466 -3.46 31.91 -9.59
CA ARG A 466 -2.87 30.59 -9.32
C ARG A 466 -1.63 30.72 -8.45
N ALA A 467 -0.78 31.70 -8.73
CA ALA A 467 0.39 32.04 -7.94
C ALA A 467 0.00 32.47 -6.51
N TRP A 468 -1.06 33.28 -6.36
CA TRP A 468 -1.55 33.66 -5.03
C TRP A 468 -2.13 32.48 -4.23
N ARG A 469 -2.85 31.56 -4.89
CA ARG A 469 -3.32 30.33 -4.24
C ARG A 469 -2.16 29.44 -3.80
N HIS A 470 -1.18 29.24 -4.68
CA HIS A 470 0.03 28.48 -4.36
C HIS A 470 0.78 29.08 -3.17
N LEU A 471 0.93 30.41 -3.13
CA LEU A 471 1.54 31.09 -2.00
C LEU A 471 0.75 30.86 -0.71
N ALA A 472 -0.58 30.95 -0.77
CA ALA A 472 -1.42 30.67 0.40
C ALA A 472 -1.19 29.26 0.95
N ASP A 473 -1.16 28.26 0.08
CA ASP A 473 -0.91 26.86 0.44
C ASP A 473 0.48 26.70 1.09
N GLU A 474 1.51 27.39 0.56
CA GLU A 474 2.86 27.42 1.17
C GLU A 474 2.91 28.11 2.54
N LEU A 475 2.18 29.22 2.73
CA LEU A 475 2.08 29.88 4.03
C LEU A 475 1.33 29.03 5.05
N MET A 476 0.34 28.26 4.61
CA MET A 476 -0.34 27.32 5.47
C MET A 476 0.56 26.13 5.82
N ARG A 477 1.37 25.63 4.86
CA ARG A 477 2.41 24.62 5.11
C ARG A 477 3.43 25.10 6.14
N LEU A 478 3.84 26.36 6.07
CA LEU A 478 4.75 26.98 7.04
C LEU A 478 4.09 27.26 8.40
N GLY A 479 2.80 26.94 8.55
CA GLY A 479 2.04 27.18 9.78
C GLY A 479 1.79 28.66 10.05
N LEU A 480 1.91 29.54 9.05
CA LEU A 480 1.64 30.98 9.16
C LEU A 480 0.15 31.28 8.95
N LEU A 481 -0.53 30.45 8.16
CA LEU A 481 -1.96 30.46 7.97
C LEU A 481 -2.57 29.13 8.43
N ALA A 482 -3.83 29.18 8.84
CA ALA A 482 -4.66 28.01 9.11
C ALA A 482 -6.01 28.15 8.42
N GLN A 483 -6.60 27.03 8.00
CA GLN A 483 -7.94 27.00 7.42
C GLN A 483 -8.91 26.25 8.33
N ASP A 484 -9.97 26.93 8.74
CA ASP A 484 -11.05 26.32 9.51
C ASP A 484 -12.09 25.75 8.55
N ALA A 485 -12.09 24.43 8.41
CA ALA A 485 -13.03 23.76 7.53
C ALA A 485 -14.46 23.66 8.11
N ALA A 486 -14.65 23.84 9.42
CA ALA A 486 -15.97 23.87 10.06
C ALA A 486 -16.68 25.22 9.83
N ARG A 487 -15.91 26.30 9.65
CA ARG A 487 -16.42 27.65 9.34
C ARG A 487 -16.30 27.99 7.85
N HIS A 488 -16.85 27.18 6.96
CA HIS A 488 -16.83 27.44 5.51
C HIS A 488 -15.43 27.69 4.91
N ASN A 489 -14.40 26.95 5.37
CA ASN A 489 -13.02 27.05 4.86
C ASN A 489 -12.38 28.45 5.03
N VAL A 490 -12.76 29.14 6.10
CA VAL A 490 -12.22 30.47 6.45
C VAL A 490 -10.73 30.38 6.78
N VAL A 491 -9.96 31.31 6.23
CA VAL A 491 -8.51 31.40 6.46
C VAL A 491 -8.22 32.37 7.61
N THR A 492 -7.33 31.98 8.51
CA THR A 492 -6.91 32.79 9.65
C THR A 492 -5.40 32.80 9.84
N LEU A 493 -4.90 33.88 10.45
CA LEU A 493 -3.51 33.97 10.90
C LEU A 493 -3.29 33.18 12.18
N THR A 494 -2.30 32.30 12.16
CA THR A 494 -1.79 31.62 13.36
C THR A 494 -0.98 32.61 14.22
N ALA A 495 -0.60 32.19 15.43
CA ALA A 495 0.32 32.98 16.25
C ALA A 495 1.66 33.23 15.54
N ALA A 496 2.19 32.20 14.87
CA ALA A 496 3.41 32.30 14.07
C ALA A 496 3.24 33.26 12.88
N GLY A 497 2.09 33.22 12.19
CA GLY A 497 1.79 34.13 11.08
C GLY A 497 1.70 35.60 11.50
N ARG A 498 1.08 35.88 12.65
CA ARG A 498 1.03 37.25 13.20
C ARG A 498 2.41 37.76 13.55
N ARG A 499 3.22 36.92 14.21
CA ARG A 499 4.61 37.25 14.54
C ARG A 499 5.42 37.52 13.28
N ALA A 500 5.34 36.63 12.29
CA ALA A 500 6.06 36.79 11.02
C ALA A 500 5.66 38.07 10.28
N LEU A 501 4.38 38.44 10.29
CA LEU A 501 3.90 39.70 9.72
C LEU A 501 4.41 40.93 10.48
N ALA A 502 4.43 40.88 11.81
CA ALA A 502 4.88 41.99 12.65
C ALA A 502 6.40 42.21 12.57
N GLU A 503 7.17 41.12 12.61
CA GLU A 503 8.64 41.14 12.59
C GLU A 503 9.22 41.22 11.17
N ARG A 504 8.37 41.16 10.14
CA ARG A 504 8.79 41.10 8.72
C ARG A 504 9.79 39.98 8.45
N THR A 505 9.57 38.82 9.08
CA THR A 505 10.44 37.64 8.95
C THR A 505 10.62 37.28 7.47
N ALA A 506 11.84 36.92 7.08
CA ALA A 506 12.11 36.39 5.75
C ALA A 506 11.35 35.07 5.54
N ILE A 507 10.61 34.97 4.43
CA ILE A 507 9.78 33.82 4.09
C ILE A 507 10.19 33.32 2.71
N GLU A 508 10.87 32.18 2.70
CA GLU A 508 11.12 31.43 1.47
C GLU A 508 9.98 30.46 1.20
N VAL A 509 9.51 30.46 -0.04
CA VAL A 509 8.49 29.53 -0.51
C VAL A 509 8.96 28.83 -1.77
N ARG A 510 8.27 27.77 -2.12
CA ARG A 510 8.65 26.93 -3.26
C ARG A 510 8.03 27.48 -4.52
N GLU A 511 8.70 27.28 -5.66
CA GLU A 511 8.07 27.49 -6.95
C GLU A 511 6.86 26.55 -7.14
N ALA A 512 5.84 27.07 -7.82
CA ALA A 512 4.68 26.27 -8.22
C ALA A 512 5.10 25.22 -9.25
N VAL A 513 4.52 24.02 -9.18
CA VAL A 513 4.71 23.03 -10.24
C VAL A 513 4.07 23.57 -11.52
N ALA A 514 4.88 23.74 -12.57
CA ALA A 514 4.36 24.04 -13.91
C ALA A 514 3.32 22.97 -14.27
N ALA A 515 2.12 23.39 -14.70
CA ALA A 515 1.15 22.41 -15.20
C ALA A 515 1.77 21.72 -16.42
N VAL A 516 2.07 20.43 -16.31
CA VAL A 516 2.61 19.68 -17.44
C VAL A 516 1.50 19.54 -18.47
N ALA A 517 1.57 20.35 -19.52
CA ALA A 517 0.85 20.11 -20.75
C ALA A 517 1.43 18.84 -21.40
N GLY A 518 0.65 17.76 -21.43
CA GLY A 518 0.75 16.68 -22.43
C GLY A 518 2.06 15.88 -22.56
N GLY A 519 3.08 16.08 -21.72
CA GLY A 519 4.32 15.31 -21.79
C GLY A 519 4.11 13.90 -21.25
N LYS A 520 4.36 12.87 -22.09
CA LYS A 520 4.45 11.46 -21.66
C LYS A 520 5.24 11.41 -20.36
N ALA A 521 4.62 10.93 -19.28
CA ALA A 521 5.27 10.79 -17.99
C ALA A 521 6.59 10.06 -18.20
N ARG A 522 7.72 10.73 -17.96
CA ARG A 522 9.01 10.05 -17.90
C ARG A 522 8.90 9.05 -16.76
N ARG A 523 8.72 7.77 -17.12
CA ARG A 523 8.87 6.64 -16.20
C ARG A 523 10.23 6.80 -15.53
N ALA A 524 10.27 6.55 -14.22
CA ALA A 524 11.53 6.48 -13.50
C ALA A 524 12.47 5.51 -14.23
N PRO A 525 13.79 5.76 -14.24
CA PRO A 525 14.74 4.71 -14.60
C PRO A 525 14.76 3.71 -13.43
N ALA A 526 13.80 2.78 -13.42
CA ALA A 526 13.92 1.53 -12.66
C ALA A 526 14.67 0.51 -13.52
N ALA A 527 15.29 -0.46 -12.86
CA ALA A 527 15.90 -1.63 -13.46
C ALA A 527 15.05 -2.12 -14.65
N VAL A 528 15.61 -1.87 -15.84
CA VAL A 528 15.22 -2.34 -17.16
C VAL A 528 13.71 -2.65 -17.28
N ASP A 529 12.92 -1.70 -17.79
CA ASP A 529 11.67 -2.03 -18.48
C ASP A 529 12.10 -2.77 -19.75
N GLU A 530 12.47 -4.05 -19.58
CA GLU A 530 13.04 -4.88 -20.63
C GLU A 530 12.03 -4.95 -21.76
N GLU A 531 12.50 -4.66 -22.97
CA GLU A 531 11.68 -4.76 -24.16
C GLU A 531 11.18 -6.20 -24.26
N TYR A 532 9.86 -6.37 -24.17
CA TYR A 532 9.17 -7.65 -24.34
C TYR A 532 8.11 -7.48 -25.42
N ASP A 533 7.82 -8.55 -26.13
CA ASP A 533 6.76 -8.54 -27.14
C ASP A 533 5.39 -8.35 -26.46
N ARG A 534 4.77 -7.20 -26.72
CA ARG A 534 3.47 -6.83 -26.15
C ARG A 534 2.33 -7.63 -26.74
N GLU A 535 2.43 -8.04 -28.00
CA GLU A 535 1.42 -8.86 -28.66
C GLU A 535 1.46 -10.27 -28.07
N MET A 536 2.64 -10.87 -27.99
CA MET A 536 2.84 -12.14 -27.28
C MET A 536 2.36 -12.06 -25.83
N PHE A 537 2.71 -11.00 -25.09
CA PHE A 537 2.22 -10.83 -23.72
C PHE A 537 0.69 -10.82 -23.63
N ALA A 538 0.01 -10.17 -24.59
CA ALA A 538 -1.46 -10.17 -24.64
C ALA A 538 -2.03 -11.58 -24.90
N VAL A 539 -1.42 -12.34 -25.82
CA VAL A 539 -1.78 -13.74 -26.08
C VAL A 539 -1.61 -14.61 -24.83
N LEU A 540 -0.45 -14.53 -24.17
CA LEU A 540 -0.17 -15.30 -22.96
C LEU A 540 -1.07 -14.89 -21.79
N ARG A 541 -1.43 -13.61 -21.68
CA ARG A 541 -2.37 -13.11 -20.68
C ARG A 541 -3.79 -13.65 -20.91
N ALA A 542 -4.24 -13.72 -22.17
CA ALA A 542 -5.53 -14.30 -22.52
C ALA A 542 -5.57 -15.81 -22.18
N LEU A 543 -4.55 -16.56 -22.58
CA LEU A 543 -4.43 -17.99 -22.24
C LEU A 543 -4.41 -18.22 -20.72
N ARG A 544 -3.66 -17.39 -19.97
CA ARG A 544 -3.64 -17.46 -18.51
C ARG A 544 -5.03 -17.29 -17.91
N ARG A 545 -5.83 -16.35 -18.45
CA ARG A 545 -7.19 -16.10 -17.99
C ARG A 545 -8.09 -17.31 -18.22
N GLU A 546 -8.03 -17.90 -19.41
CA GLU A 546 -8.77 -19.13 -19.75
C GLU A 546 -8.45 -20.28 -18.78
N ILE A 547 -7.16 -20.54 -18.56
CA ILE A 547 -6.70 -21.58 -17.62
C ILE A 547 -7.18 -21.29 -16.19
N ALA A 548 -7.13 -20.03 -15.77
CA ALA A 548 -7.53 -19.60 -14.44
C ALA A 548 -9.04 -19.80 -14.21
N GLU A 549 -9.86 -19.51 -15.21
CA GLU A 549 -11.30 -19.77 -15.19
C GLU A 549 -11.60 -21.28 -15.15
N GLU A 550 -10.90 -22.10 -15.93
CA GLU A 550 -11.04 -23.58 -15.90
C GLU A 550 -10.69 -24.18 -14.53
N ARG A 551 -9.70 -23.61 -13.84
CA ARG A 551 -9.20 -24.08 -12.54
C ARG A 551 -9.86 -23.39 -11.35
N ASP A 552 -10.74 -22.43 -11.58
CA ASP A 552 -11.38 -21.57 -10.57
C ASP A 552 -10.38 -20.90 -9.60
N VAL A 553 -9.24 -20.44 -10.13
CA VAL A 553 -8.19 -19.73 -9.35
C VAL A 553 -7.94 -18.33 -9.92
N PRO A 554 -7.39 -17.38 -9.14
CA PRO A 554 -6.97 -16.09 -9.67
C PRO A 554 -5.91 -16.22 -10.79
N PRO A 555 -5.93 -15.38 -11.84
CA PRO A 555 -4.98 -15.49 -12.96
C PRO A 555 -3.50 -15.49 -12.55
N TYR A 556 -3.12 -14.62 -11.60
CA TYR A 556 -1.73 -14.53 -11.15
C TYR A 556 -1.23 -15.77 -10.40
N VAL A 557 -2.12 -16.66 -9.94
CA VAL A 557 -1.76 -17.93 -9.30
C VAL A 557 -1.26 -18.93 -10.33
N VAL A 558 -1.77 -18.91 -11.56
CA VAL A 558 -1.22 -19.69 -12.70
C VAL A 558 0.20 -19.20 -12.99
N PHE A 559 0.35 -17.97 -13.50
CA PHE A 559 1.64 -17.30 -13.68
C PHE A 559 1.52 -15.80 -13.43
N SER A 560 2.50 -15.18 -12.77
CA SER A 560 2.51 -13.73 -12.56
C SER A 560 2.79 -12.98 -13.87
N ASP A 561 2.48 -11.67 -13.92
CA ASP A 561 2.80 -10.84 -15.08
C ASP A 561 4.30 -10.81 -15.38
N ALA A 562 5.15 -10.91 -14.34
CA ALA A 562 6.60 -10.98 -14.51
C ALA A 562 7.02 -12.25 -15.27
N VAL A 563 6.40 -13.39 -14.97
CA VAL A 563 6.64 -14.65 -15.70
C VAL A 563 6.18 -14.55 -17.15
N LEU A 564 4.99 -13.98 -17.39
CA LEU A 564 4.48 -13.82 -18.76
C LEU A 564 5.35 -12.88 -19.60
N ARG A 565 5.88 -11.80 -19.02
CA ARG A 565 6.82 -10.90 -19.70
C ARG A 565 8.14 -11.60 -20.01
N ALA A 566 8.65 -12.42 -19.10
CA ALA A 566 9.84 -13.22 -19.36
C ALA A 566 9.61 -14.23 -20.51
N MET A 567 8.46 -14.91 -20.53
CA MET A 567 8.06 -15.80 -21.64
C MET A 567 7.96 -15.03 -22.96
N ALA A 568 7.34 -13.85 -22.95
CA ALA A 568 7.20 -12.98 -24.12
C ALA A 568 8.51 -12.34 -24.61
N ARG A 569 9.59 -12.44 -23.84
CA ARG A 569 10.92 -11.96 -24.22
C ARG A 569 11.82 -13.11 -24.67
N GLU A 570 11.78 -14.22 -23.96
CA GLU A 570 12.70 -15.34 -24.17
C GLU A 570 12.17 -16.36 -25.19
N HIS A 571 10.87 -16.33 -25.51
CA HIS A 571 10.19 -17.22 -26.45
C HIS A 571 10.60 -18.72 -26.27
N PRO A 572 10.42 -19.30 -25.07
CA PRO A 572 10.82 -20.68 -24.81
C PRO A 572 10.11 -21.66 -25.76
N ARG A 573 10.88 -22.58 -26.34
CA ARG A 573 10.41 -23.60 -27.29
C ARG A 573 10.39 -25.00 -26.70
N THR A 574 11.00 -25.20 -25.54
CA THR A 574 11.08 -26.49 -24.86
C THR A 574 10.66 -26.38 -23.40
N PRO A 575 10.18 -27.48 -22.78
CA PRO A 575 9.88 -27.49 -21.34
C PRO A 575 11.08 -27.09 -20.47
N ALA A 576 12.30 -27.45 -20.86
CA ALA A 576 13.52 -27.08 -20.14
C ALA A 576 13.77 -25.56 -20.18
N GLN A 577 13.55 -24.92 -21.34
CA GLN A 577 13.64 -23.46 -21.45
C GLN A 577 12.55 -22.77 -20.64
N LEU A 578 11.32 -23.29 -20.67
CA LEU A 578 10.22 -22.75 -19.86
C LEU A 578 10.50 -22.87 -18.36
N ARG A 579 11.12 -23.97 -17.93
CA ARG A 579 11.51 -24.22 -16.53
C ARG A 579 12.57 -23.24 -16.02
N ALA A 580 13.44 -22.74 -16.91
CA ALA A 580 14.48 -21.78 -16.56
C ALA A 580 13.91 -20.38 -16.21
N ILE A 581 12.67 -20.09 -16.60
CA ILE A 581 12.00 -18.83 -16.27
C ILE A 581 11.64 -18.80 -14.77
N SER A 582 12.16 -17.79 -14.07
CA SER A 582 11.92 -17.60 -12.63
C SER A 582 10.42 -17.46 -12.32
N GLY A 583 9.90 -18.36 -11.49
CA GLY A 583 8.49 -18.47 -11.10
C GLY A 583 7.76 -19.67 -11.73
N VAL A 584 8.44 -20.44 -12.59
CA VAL A 584 7.91 -21.69 -13.17
C VAL A 584 8.41 -22.89 -12.36
N GLY A 585 7.60 -23.36 -11.40
CA GLY A 585 7.87 -24.58 -10.62
C GLY A 585 7.52 -25.87 -11.38
N GLU A 586 7.93 -27.04 -10.85
CA GLU A 586 7.71 -28.34 -11.49
C GLU A 586 6.22 -28.63 -11.74
N LYS A 587 5.38 -28.43 -10.73
CA LYS A 587 3.94 -28.69 -10.81
C LYS A 587 3.26 -27.81 -11.87
N LYS A 588 3.59 -26.51 -11.88
CA LYS A 588 3.08 -25.56 -12.87
C LYS A 588 3.55 -25.88 -14.29
N LEU A 589 4.80 -26.30 -14.45
CA LEU A 589 5.31 -26.74 -15.74
C LEU A 589 4.54 -27.96 -16.25
N ALA A 590 4.30 -28.95 -15.38
CA ALA A 590 3.55 -30.15 -15.74
C ALA A 590 2.08 -29.85 -16.08
N ASP A 591 1.43 -28.99 -15.28
CA ASP A 591 0.00 -28.72 -15.42
C ASP A 591 -0.31 -27.73 -16.55
N PHE A 592 0.57 -26.75 -16.82
CA PHE A 592 0.29 -25.63 -17.75
C PHE A 592 1.30 -25.50 -18.89
N GLY A 593 2.51 -26.05 -18.76
CA GLY A 593 3.64 -25.75 -19.66
C GLY A 593 3.38 -26.06 -21.12
N ALA A 594 2.69 -27.17 -21.41
CA ALA A 594 2.37 -27.56 -22.79
C ALA A 594 1.49 -26.53 -23.53
N ARG A 595 0.48 -25.97 -22.85
CA ARG A 595 -0.40 -24.95 -23.43
C ARG A 595 0.33 -23.65 -23.72
N PHE A 596 1.18 -23.20 -22.79
CA PHE A 596 1.97 -21.98 -22.98
C PHE A 596 3.00 -22.14 -24.09
N LEU A 597 3.72 -23.27 -24.17
CA LEU A 597 4.65 -23.54 -25.27
C LEU A 597 3.95 -23.57 -26.63
N ALA A 598 2.75 -24.17 -26.71
CA ALA A 598 1.96 -24.19 -27.93
C ALA A 598 1.56 -22.77 -28.37
N ALA A 599 1.04 -21.95 -27.46
CA ALA A 599 0.66 -20.56 -27.77
C ALA A 599 1.85 -19.70 -28.23
N ILE A 600 3.02 -19.90 -27.62
CA ILE A 600 4.27 -19.23 -28.03
C ILE A 600 4.67 -19.68 -29.43
N ALA A 601 4.61 -20.98 -29.72
CA ALA A 601 4.97 -21.52 -31.03
C ALA A 601 4.03 -21.04 -32.14
N GLU A 602 2.72 -21.03 -31.91
CA GLU A 602 1.71 -20.60 -32.89
C GLU A 602 1.84 -19.11 -33.26
N SER A 603 2.12 -18.27 -32.28
CA SER A 603 2.29 -16.83 -32.50
C SER A 603 3.58 -16.54 -33.28
N HIS A 604 4.62 -17.37 -33.12
CA HIS A 604 5.89 -17.23 -33.82
C HIS A 604 5.86 -17.65 -35.30
N VAL A 605 4.82 -18.38 -35.73
CA VAL A 605 4.63 -18.85 -37.12
C VAL A 605 3.85 -17.81 -37.97
N ARG A 606 3.33 -16.75 -37.35
CA ARG A 606 2.57 -15.68 -38.03
C ARG A 606 3.44 -14.51 -38.52
N ASP A 607 4.72 -14.51 -38.18
CA ASP A 607 5.78 -13.69 -38.80
C ASP A 607 6.53 -14.50 -39.87
#